data_AF-A0A7S2BA68-F1
#
_entry.id   AF-A0A7S2BA68-F1
#
_cell.length_a   1.000
_cell.length_b   1.000
_cell.length_c   1.000
_cell.angle_alpha   90.00
_cell.angle_beta   90.00
_cell.angle_gamma   90.00
#
_symmetry.space_group_name_H-M   'P 1'
#
loop_
_entity.id
_entity.type
_entity.pdbx_description
1 polymer ?
#
loop_
_entity_poly.entity_id
_entity_poly.type
_entity_poly.pdbx_seq_one_letter_code
_entity_poly.pdbx_strand_id
1 'polypeptide(L)'
;AVGHGGLYHSQSPEAFFSHCPGINIVYPRGPVQAKGLLLAAIRSPDPTLVFEPKVLYRQAVDEVPIGDYELPIGKAEVVREGSDVTLIGWGNQVNRLLKAAELAERDSVSCEVIDLQSIVPWDE
;
A
#
# COMPACT_ATOMS: atom_id res chain seq x y z
N ALA A 1 10.67 -21.32 -2.03
CA ALA A 1 9.34 -21.91 -2.34
C ALA A 1 8.50 -20.82 -3.01
N VAL A 2 7.94 -20.91 -4.22
CA VAL A 2 7.37 -22.02 -5.01
C VAL A 2 6.35 -22.84 -4.20
N GLY A 3 5.10 -22.33 -4.10
CA GLY A 3 3.88 -23.03 -3.63
C GLY A 3 3.10 -22.45 -2.41
N HIS A 4 2.06 -21.63 -2.66
CA HIS A 4 0.85 -21.24 -1.86
C HIS A 4 0.91 -20.84 -0.36
N GLY A 5 2.05 -20.40 0.19
CA GLY A 5 2.10 -19.39 1.26
C GLY A 5 1.62 -19.72 2.71
N GLY A 6 0.69 -20.63 2.94
CA GLY A 6 0.26 -21.17 4.25
C GLY A 6 0.30 -20.23 5.49
N LEU A 7 0.58 -20.83 6.65
CA LEU A 7 0.54 -20.14 7.96
C LEU A 7 1.69 -19.16 8.19
N TYR A 8 2.89 -19.42 7.65
CA TYR A 8 4.11 -18.66 7.98
C TYR A 8 4.71 -17.87 6.83
N HIS A 9 4.09 -17.91 5.64
CA HIS A 9 4.53 -17.16 4.47
C HIS A 9 3.39 -16.33 3.86
N SER A 10 2.33 -16.03 4.60
CA SER A 10 1.18 -15.21 4.12
C SER A 10 0.59 -14.27 5.15
N GLN A 11 1.20 -14.13 6.32
CA GLN A 11 0.70 -13.25 7.36
C GLN A 11 0.83 -11.78 6.95
N SER A 12 -0.09 -10.98 7.47
CA SER A 12 -0.11 -9.52 7.42
C SER A 12 -0.15 -9.03 8.88
N PRO A 13 1.01 -8.84 9.53
CA PRO A 13 1.09 -8.59 10.97
C PRO A 13 1.04 -7.08 11.32
N GLU A 14 0.74 -6.19 10.38
CA GLU A 14 0.76 -4.73 10.58
C GLU A 14 -0.09 -4.29 11.78
N ALA A 15 -1.23 -4.94 12.01
CA ALA A 15 -2.11 -4.64 13.13
C ALA A 15 -1.46 -4.93 14.48
N PHE A 16 -0.56 -5.92 14.58
CA PHE A 16 0.17 -6.19 15.83
C PHE A 16 1.09 -5.01 16.18
N PHE A 17 1.75 -4.46 15.18
CA PHE A 17 2.69 -3.35 15.34
C PHE A 17 1.98 -2.00 15.48
N SER A 18 0.81 -1.81 14.87
CA SER A 18 0.10 -0.52 14.92
C SER A 18 -0.35 -0.09 16.31
N HIS A 19 -0.37 -1.03 17.27
CA HIS A 19 -0.68 -0.76 18.67
C HIS A 19 0.55 -0.34 19.50
N CYS A 20 1.72 -0.23 18.87
CA CYS A 20 2.95 0.27 19.51
C CYS A 20 3.20 1.73 19.12
N PRO A 21 3.05 2.69 20.03
CA PRO A 21 3.41 4.08 19.75
C PRO A 21 4.91 4.24 19.45
N GLY A 22 5.25 5.20 18.60
CA GLY A 22 6.64 5.57 18.28
C GLY A 22 7.29 4.78 17.14
N ILE A 23 6.50 4.02 16.35
CA ILE A 23 6.97 3.41 15.11
C ILE A 23 6.11 3.85 13.93
N ASN A 24 6.76 4.04 12.78
CA ASN A 24 6.08 4.23 11.51
C ASN A 24 5.88 2.87 10.83
N ILE A 25 4.78 2.72 10.08
CA ILE A 25 4.46 1.51 9.34
C ILE A 25 4.00 1.89 7.94
N VAL A 26 4.73 1.42 6.92
CA VAL A 26 4.43 1.66 5.51
C VAL A 26 4.26 0.36 4.72
N TYR A 27 3.39 0.38 3.71
CA TYR A 27 2.93 -0.80 2.98
C TYR A 27 2.72 -0.48 1.47
N PRO A 28 3.80 -0.43 0.66
CA PRO A 28 3.73 -0.06 -0.76
C PRO A 28 2.87 -1.01 -1.61
N ARG A 29 2.13 -0.45 -2.58
CA ARG A 29 1.33 -1.20 -3.59
C ARG A 29 2.06 -1.47 -4.91
N GLY A 30 3.27 -0.94 -5.11
CA GLY A 30 3.98 -1.07 -6.39
C GLY A 30 5.43 -0.55 -6.37
N PRO A 31 6.18 -0.71 -7.48
CA PRO A 31 7.61 -0.42 -7.52
C PRO A 31 7.98 1.05 -7.26
N VAL A 32 7.22 2.00 -7.82
CA VAL A 32 7.44 3.45 -7.61
C VAL A 32 7.30 3.80 -6.13
N GLN A 33 6.25 3.31 -5.49
CA GLN A 33 6.04 3.51 -4.06
C GLN A 33 7.07 2.80 -3.20
N ALA A 34 7.42 1.55 -3.55
CA ALA A 34 8.39 0.77 -2.79
C ALA A 34 9.73 1.52 -2.71
N LYS A 35 10.21 2.09 -3.81
CA LYS A 35 11.42 2.92 -3.79
C LYS A 35 11.21 4.20 -2.95
N GLY A 36 10.15 4.95 -3.20
CA GLY A 36 9.94 6.24 -2.53
C GLY A 36 9.75 6.13 -1.02
N LEU A 37 8.95 5.17 -0.55
CA LEU A 37 8.69 4.93 0.86
C LEU A 37 9.88 4.27 1.57
N LEU A 38 10.63 3.39 0.90
CA LEU A 38 11.84 2.81 1.48
C LEU A 38 12.94 3.86 1.68
N LEU A 39 13.13 4.77 0.71
CA LEU A 39 14.07 5.88 0.84
C LEU A 39 13.64 6.85 1.96
N ALA A 40 12.35 7.18 2.05
CA ALA A 40 11.80 7.97 3.14
C ALA A 40 12.01 7.28 4.51
N ALA A 41 11.78 5.96 4.59
CA ALA A 41 11.99 5.18 5.81
C ALA A 41 13.46 5.15 6.26
N ILE A 42 14.40 5.04 5.33
CA ILE A 42 15.85 5.05 5.62
C ILE A 42 16.29 6.43 6.18
N ARG A 43 15.68 7.51 5.68
CA ARG A 43 16.03 8.89 6.05
C ARG A 43 15.23 9.42 7.25
N SER A 44 14.14 8.74 7.61
CA SER A 44 13.33 9.05 8.78
C SER A 44 14.16 8.96 10.07
N PRO A 45 14.03 9.94 10.99
CA PRO A 45 14.64 9.84 12.32
C PRO A 45 13.93 8.80 13.20
N ASP A 46 12.71 8.39 12.83
CA ASP A 46 11.87 7.47 13.60
C ASP A 46 11.94 6.03 13.06
N PRO A 47 11.89 5.01 13.94
CA PRO A 47 11.88 3.61 13.54
C PRO A 47 10.71 3.32 12.57
N THR A 48 11.03 2.78 11.40
CA THR A 48 10.04 2.56 10.34
C THR A 48 10.02 1.10 9.88
N LEU A 49 8.85 0.46 9.96
CA LEU A 49 8.59 -0.86 9.42
C LEU A 49 8.10 -0.73 7.98
N VAL A 50 8.81 -1.36 7.04
CA VAL A 50 8.43 -1.43 5.62
C VAL A 50 7.95 -2.84 5.32
N PHE A 51 6.66 -3.00 5.03
CA PHE A 51 6.08 -4.30 4.65
C PHE A 51 6.02 -4.43 3.13
N GLU A 52 6.78 -5.38 2.58
CA GLU A 52 6.83 -5.63 1.15
C GLU A 52 5.90 -6.80 0.76
N PRO A 53 4.71 -6.54 0.18
CA PRO A 53 3.80 -7.62 -0.23
C PRO A 53 4.46 -8.50 -1.29
N LYS A 54 4.94 -9.68 -0.86
CA LYS A 54 5.75 -10.60 -1.67
C LYS A 54 5.17 -10.97 -3.04
N VAL A 55 3.84 -10.94 -3.15
CA VAL A 55 3.11 -11.27 -4.37
C VAL A 55 3.39 -10.25 -5.48
N LEU A 56 3.70 -9.01 -5.10
CA LEU A 56 3.95 -7.91 -6.03
C LEU A 56 5.37 -7.88 -6.59
N TYR A 57 6.35 -8.53 -5.96
CA TYR A 57 7.76 -8.49 -6.38
C TYR A 57 8.01 -8.79 -7.87
N ARG A 58 7.18 -9.66 -8.47
CA ARG A 58 7.28 -10.03 -9.89
C ARG A 58 5.98 -9.82 -10.66
N GLN A 59 4.95 -9.29 -10.01
CA GLN A 59 3.64 -9.04 -10.63
C GLN A 59 3.45 -7.57 -10.99
N ALA A 60 4.03 -6.65 -10.21
CA ALA A 60 3.95 -5.22 -10.49
C ALA A 60 5.21 -4.79 -11.27
N VAL A 61 5.01 -4.19 -12.43
CA VAL A 61 6.06 -3.61 -13.27
C VAL A 61 5.67 -2.16 -13.53
N ASP A 62 6.61 -1.25 -13.33
CA ASP A 62 6.37 0.18 -13.44
C ASP A 62 7.66 0.90 -13.88
N GLU A 63 7.53 2.08 -14.49
CA GLU A 63 8.66 2.93 -14.83
C GLU A 63 9.14 3.68 -13.59
N VAL A 64 10.06 3.06 -12.85
CA VAL A 64 10.62 3.67 -11.64
C VAL A 64 11.68 4.71 -12.01
N PRO A 65 11.52 5.99 -11.60
CA PRO A 65 12.53 7.02 -11.84
C PRO A 65 13.88 6.60 -11.27
N ILE A 66 14.98 6.76 -12.02
CA ILE A 66 16.32 6.38 -11.55
C ILE A 66 16.80 7.35 -10.47
N GLY A 67 16.50 8.65 -10.62
CA GLY A 67 16.91 9.72 -9.71
C GLY A 67 16.38 9.58 -8.29
N ASP A 68 16.90 10.41 -7.38
CA ASP A 68 16.47 10.41 -5.99
C ASP A 68 15.06 10.99 -5.84
N TYR A 69 14.22 10.31 -5.08
CA TYR A 69 12.91 10.81 -4.68
C TYR A 69 12.41 10.06 -3.44
N GLU A 70 11.48 10.68 -2.73
CA GLU A 70 10.77 10.12 -1.59
C GLU A 70 9.27 10.25 -1.80
N LEU A 71 8.52 9.38 -1.12
CA LEU A 71 7.10 9.61 -0.90
C LEU A 71 6.86 9.92 0.58
N PRO A 72 5.95 10.85 0.89
CA PRO A 72 5.68 11.22 2.26
C PRO A 72 5.06 10.05 3.05
N ILE A 73 5.64 9.75 4.21
CA ILE A 73 5.03 8.85 5.21
C ILE A 73 3.81 9.55 5.81
N GLY A 74 2.72 8.82 6.03
CA GLY A 74 1.47 9.35 6.57
C GLY A 74 0.59 10.07 5.54
N LYS A 75 0.79 9.81 4.24
CA LYS A 75 -0.03 10.37 3.17
C LYS A 75 -0.63 9.27 2.31
N ALA A 76 -1.96 9.29 2.18
CA ALA A 76 -2.69 8.39 1.31
C ALA A 76 -2.70 8.92 -0.14
N GLU A 77 -3.09 8.06 -1.09
CA GLU A 77 -3.29 8.43 -2.48
C GLU A 77 -4.68 8.01 -2.93
N VAL A 78 -5.44 8.95 -3.51
CA VAL A 78 -6.66 8.64 -4.25
C VAL A 78 -6.23 8.11 -5.62
N VAL A 79 -6.31 6.80 -5.81
CA VAL A 79 -5.86 6.13 -7.04
C VAL A 79 -6.95 6.06 -8.11
N ARG A 80 -8.21 6.25 -7.71
CA ARG A 80 -9.38 6.39 -8.58
C ARG A 80 -10.39 7.29 -7.90
N GLU A 81 -10.82 8.36 -8.55
CA GLU A 81 -11.92 9.20 -8.06
C GLU A 81 -13.26 8.48 -8.22
N GLY A 82 -14.21 8.78 -7.32
CA GLY A 82 -15.58 8.28 -7.38
C GLY A 82 -16.50 9.05 -6.45
N SER A 83 -17.80 8.73 -6.47
CA SER A 83 -18.83 9.56 -5.81
C SER A 83 -19.80 8.80 -4.90
N ASP A 84 -19.93 7.48 -5.06
CA ASP A 84 -21.01 6.74 -4.42
C ASP A 84 -20.52 5.95 -3.21
N VAL A 85 -19.27 5.46 -3.26
CA VAL A 85 -18.65 4.69 -2.18
C VAL A 85 -17.14 4.84 -2.21
N THR A 86 -16.51 4.96 -1.04
CA THR A 86 -15.05 4.98 -0.90
C THR A 86 -14.54 3.60 -0.48
N LEU A 87 -13.55 3.10 -1.21
CA LEU A 87 -12.87 1.83 -1.00
C LEU A 87 -11.45 2.10 -0.52
N ILE A 88 -11.14 1.73 0.73
CA ILE A 88 -9.83 1.97 1.34
C ILE A 88 -9.06 0.65 1.44
N GLY A 89 -7.80 0.65 1.00
CA GLY A 89 -6.92 -0.50 1.12
C GLY A 89 -5.43 -0.12 1.11
N TRP A 90 -4.56 -1.12 1.20
CA TRP A 90 -3.11 -0.95 1.13
C TRP A 90 -2.44 -2.17 0.50
N GLY A 91 -1.21 -2.00 0.02
CA GLY A 91 -0.43 -3.06 -0.60
C GLY A 91 -1.19 -3.76 -1.75
N ASN A 92 -1.16 -5.09 -1.77
CA ASN A 92 -1.81 -5.87 -2.84
C ASN A 92 -3.35 -5.76 -2.85
N GLN A 93 -4.00 -5.33 -1.75
CA GLN A 93 -5.46 -5.19 -1.74
C GLN A 93 -5.93 -4.05 -2.65
N VAL A 94 -5.14 -2.99 -2.84
CA VAL A 94 -5.49 -1.88 -3.73
C VAL A 94 -5.77 -2.37 -5.16
N ASN A 95 -4.93 -3.28 -5.68
CA ASN A 95 -5.15 -3.89 -6.99
C ASN A 95 -6.46 -4.71 -7.07
N ARG A 96 -6.95 -5.24 -5.95
CA ARG A 96 -8.23 -5.94 -5.88
C ARG A 96 -9.40 -4.95 -5.80
N LEU A 97 -9.23 -3.86 -5.08
CA LEU A 97 -10.23 -2.78 -4.99
C LEU A 97 -10.43 -2.09 -6.33
N LEU A 98 -9.36 -1.83 -7.09
CA LEU A 98 -9.47 -1.29 -8.46
C LEU A 98 -10.30 -2.20 -9.36
N LYS A 99 -10.05 -3.52 -9.34
CA LYS A 99 -10.87 -4.50 -10.07
C LYS A 99 -12.31 -4.56 -9.58
N ALA A 100 -12.54 -4.41 -8.28
CA ALA A 100 -13.89 -4.36 -7.72
C ALA A 100 -14.63 -3.10 -8.18
N ALA A 101 -13.95 -1.95 -8.21
CA ALA A 101 -14.50 -0.69 -8.72
C ALA A 101 -14.87 -0.79 -10.20
N GLU A 102 -14.04 -1.42 -11.04
CA GLU A 102 -14.35 -1.71 -12.45
C GLU A 102 -15.58 -2.61 -12.63
N LEU A 103 -15.79 -3.57 -11.72
CA LEU A 103 -16.97 -4.43 -11.74
C LEU A 103 -18.22 -3.67 -11.30
N ALA A 104 -18.12 -2.87 -10.24
CA ALA A 104 -19.22 -2.06 -9.70
C ALA A 104 -19.69 -0.99 -10.69
N GLU A 105 -18.78 -0.45 -11.51
CA GLU A 105 -19.11 0.49 -12.57
C GLU A 105 -20.09 -0.10 -13.61
N ARG A 106 -20.09 -1.43 -13.81
CA ARG A 106 -21.06 -2.11 -14.69
C ARG A 106 -22.49 -2.05 -14.16
N ASP A 107 -22.63 -1.93 -12.84
CA ASP A 107 -23.90 -1.73 -12.15
C ASP A 107 -24.16 -0.24 -11.86
N SER A 108 -23.44 0.66 -12.54
CA SER A 108 -23.53 2.12 -12.39
C SER A 108 -23.19 2.65 -11.00
N VAL A 109 -22.28 1.97 -10.28
CA VAL A 109 -21.77 2.42 -8.98
C VAL A 109 -20.36 3.01 -9.15
N SER A 110 -20.19 4.26 -8.75
CA SER A 110 -18.96 5.03 -8.81
C SER A 110 -18.13 4.87 -7.53
N CYS A 111 -17.11 4.03 -7.55
CA CYS A 111 -16.22 3.80 -6.40
C CYS A 111 -14.97 4.70 -6.41
N GLU A 112 -14.78 5.49 -5.36
CA GLU A 112 -13.48 6.07 -5.05
C GLU A 112 -12.57 5.00 -4.47
N VAL A 113 -11.30 4.95 -4.87
CA VAL A 113 -10.31 4.00 -4.34
C VAL A 113 -9.14 4.75 -3.75
N ILE A 114 -8.86 4.49 -2.48
CA ILE A 114 -7.78 5.11 -1.72
C ILE A 114 -6.77 4.04 -1.30
N ASP A 115 -5.50 4.29 -1.63
CA ASP A 115 -4.36 3.57 -1.09
C ASP A 115 -3.82 4.30 0.13
N LEU A 116 -3.89 3.69 1.31
CA LEU A 116 -3.42 4.31 2.55
C LEU A 116 -1.92 4.60 2.55
N GLN A 117 -1.12 3.73 1.93
CA GLN A 117 0.36 3.70 1.96
C GLN A 117 0.99 3.53 3.36
N SER A 118 0.53 4.27 4.35
CA SER A 118 1.00 4.28 5.74
C SER A 118 -0.11 3.84 6.68
N ILE A 119 0.18 2.85 7.51
CA ILE A 119 -0.75 2.35 8.54
C ILE A 119 -0.58 3.17 9.83
N VAL A 120 0.66 3.59 10.11
CA VAL A 120 0.99 4.46 11.25
C VAL A 120 2.09 5.45 10.83
N PRO A 121 1.90 6.77 11.02
CA PRO A 121 0.59 7.41 11.10
C PRO A 121 -0.21 7.15 9.80
N TRP A 122 -1.53 7.07 9.90
CA TRP A 122 -2.41 7.05 8.73
C TRP A 122 -2.88 8.48 8.40
N ASP A 123 -3.36 8.70 7.18
CA ASP A 123 -3.85 10.00 6.72
C ASP A 123 -5.33 10.16 7.09
N GLU A 124 -5.59 10.90 8.19
CA GLU A 124 -6.92 11.11 8.79
C GLU A 124 -7.85 12.02 7.96
#